data_AF-A0A0Q0VQD1-F1
#
_entry.id   AF-A0A0Q0VQD1-F1
#
_cell.length_a   1.000
_cell.length_b   1.000
_cell.length_c   1.000
_cell.angle_alpha   90.00
_cell.angle_beta   90.00
_cell.angle_gamma   90.00
#
_symmetry.space_group_name_H-M   'P 1'
#
loop_
_entity.id
_entity.type
_entity.pdbx_description
1 polymer ?
#
loop_
_entity_poly.entity_id
_entity_poly.type
_entity_poly.pdbx_seq_one_letter_code
_entity_poly.pdbx_strand_id
1 'polypeptide(L)'
;MIRDYGIHMKGGVITERDADYCTIRVRLPAGILSIDQMRGIARIAKKYQAGEVHLTTRQTIEIPHVDHRLLAKIARDLSKNGTPIGSERDEIVNITACPGTDRCKYANIDTIGLARTLDSRLFGKEMPVKVRIALSACPYACTSPILNEIGVTGRIKPVRTPGLCTGCGTCVEYCKECAISIRNGISYVDESKCILCGVCVQSCPFDLLTTEDAHYLITVGGRRGRHPKLGRELVEVATAEETVAIIERIVYWIYRRAWSGRLLSDQLDDINFDAFKKEILEDVKTKPEK
;
A
#
# COMPACT_ATOMS: atom_id res chain seq x y z
N MET A 1 -11.93 -12.72 -23.90
CA MET A 1 -11.44 -14.09 -23.62
C MET A 1 -10.20 -13.96 -22.77
N ILE A 2 -10.27 -14.31 -21.49
CA ILE A 2 -9.09 -14.39 -20.61
C ILE A 2 -8.28 -15.57 -21.14
N ARG A 3 -7.08 -15.32 -21.67
CA ARG A 3 -6.18 -16.39 -22.11
C ARG A 3 -5.83 -17.23 -20.89
N ASP A 4 -6.10 -18.53 -20.93
CA ASP A 4 -5.65 -19.45 -19.88
C ASP A 4 -4.15 -19.66 -20.07
N TYR A 5 -3.36 -18.83 -19.41
CA TYR A 5 -1.92 -18.89 -19.46
C TYR A 5 -1.42 -20.07 -18.61
N GLY A 6 -0.51 -20.89 -19.16
CA GLY A 6 0.14 -21.95 -18.40
C GLY A 6 0.85 -21.40 -17.15
N ILE A 7 1.01 -22.22 -16.11
CA ILE A 7 1.58 -21.77 -14.81
C ILE A 7 2.91 -21.02 -14.94
N HIS A 8 3.75 -21.38 -15.91
CA HIS A 8 5.04 -20.75 -16.20
C HIS A 8 4.92 -19.29 -16.67
N MET A 9 3.73 -18.86 -17.10
CA MET A 9 3.43 -17.48 -17.51
C MET A 9 2.86 -16.63 -16.39
N LYS A 10 2.49 -17.22 -15.24
CA LYS A 10 2.08 -16.45 -14.06
C LYS A 10 3.22 -15.57 -13.60
N GLY A 11 2.95 -14.30 -13.25
CA GLY A 11 4.05 -13.39 -12.92
C GLY A 11 4.83 -13.77 -11.68
N GLY A 12 4.24 -14.51 -10.74
CA GLY A 12 4.96 -15.04 -9.57
C GLY A 12 5.96 -16.16 -9.87
N VAL A 13 6.09 -16.60 -11.12
CA VAL A 13 7.16 -17.50 -11.58
C VAL A 13 8.21 -16.68 -12.30
N ILE A 14 9.38 -16.56 -11.68
CA ILE A 14 10.48 -15.71 -12.14
C ILE A 14 11.61 -16.62 -12.64
N THR A 15 11.98 -16.47 -13.92
CA THR A 15 13.10 -17.22 -14.52
C THR A 15 14.42 -16.78 -13.88
N GLU A 16 15.26 -17.74 -13.50
CA GLU A 16 16.58 -17.47 -12.95
C GLU A 16 17.65 -17.36 -14.04
N ARG A 17 18.91 -17.14 -13.64
CA ARG A 17 20.04 -17.13 -14.59
C ARG A 17 20.23 -18.49 -15.25
N ASP A 18 20.05 -19.55 -14.49
CA ASP A 18 19.97 -20.90 -15.00
C ASP A 18 18.52 -21.19 -15.42
N ALA A 19 18.32 -21.53 -16.69
CA ALA A 19 17.00 -21.73 -17.27
C ALA A 19 16.30 -23.00 -16.76
N ASP A 20 17.04 -23.95 -16.15
CA ASP A 20 16.46 -25.11 -15.50
C ASP A 20 15.80 -24.76 -14.15
N TYR A 21 16.06 -23.57 -13.61
CA TYR A 21 15.53 -23.12 -12.33
C TYR A 21 14.65 -21.88 -12.46
N CYS A 22 13.74 -21.76 -11.50
CA CYS A 22 12.91 -20.57 -11.33
C CYS A 22 12.73 -20.26 -9.84
N THR A 23 12.46 -18.99 -9.56
CA THR A 23 12.04 -18.52 -8.25
C THR A 23 10.52 -18.39 -8.21
N ILE A 24 9.90 -18.90 -7.14
CA ILE A 24 8.46 -18.77 -6.90
C ILE A 24 8.22 -17.73 -5.83
N ARG A 25 7.57 -16.64 -6.22
CA ARG A 25 7.07 -15.62 -5.29
C ARG A 25 5.65 -15.95 -4.88
N VAL A 26 5.33 -15.90 -3.59
CA VAL A 26 3.97 -16.18 -3.09
C VAL A 26 3.10 -14.91 -2.98
N ARG A 27 1.79 -15.07 -2.89
CA ARG A 27 0.84 -13.98 -2.55
C ARG A 27 0.70 -13.89 -1.04
N LEU A 28 1.03 -12.73 -0.47
CA LEU A 28 0.98 -12.47 0.97
C LEU A 28 0.59 -11.00 1.22
N PRO A 29 -0.71 -10.65 1.12
CA PRO A 29 -1.15 -9.27 1.35
C PRO A 29 -0.72 -8.79 2.74
N ALA A 30 -0.16 -7.58 2.80
CA ALA A 30 0.42 -6.98 4.00
C ALA A 30 1.56 -7.79 4.66
N GLY A 31 2.07 -8.84 4.01
CA GLY A 31 3.05 -9.76 4.61
C GLY A 31 2.55 -10.49 5.84
N ILE A 32 1.23 -10.68 5.97
CA ILE A 32 0.63 -11.38 7.11
C ILE A 32 0.41 -12.85 6.74
N LEU A 33 0.93 -13.73 7.58
CA LEU A 33 0.81 -15.18 7.45
C LEU A 33 0.60 -15.80 8.83
N SER A 34 -0.17 -16.89 8.88
CA SER A 34 -0.29 -17.72 10.07
C SER A 34 1.01 -18.51 10.30
N ILE A 35 1.22 -18.98 11.53
CA ILE A 35 2.36 -19.84 11.84
C ILE A 35 2.32 -21.14 11.03
N ASP A 36 1.12 -21.67 10.75
CA ASP A 36 0.97 -22.89 9.95
C ASP A 36 1.28 -22.65 8.47
N GLN A 37 0.89 -21.49 7.93
CA GLN A 37 1.30 -21.06 6.59
C GLN A 37 2.82 -20.95 6.48
N MET A 38 3.47 -20.36 7.48
CA MET A 38 4.94 -20.24 7.54
C MET A 38 5.61 -21.62 7.57
N ARG A 39 5.16 -22.51 8.46
CA ARG A 39 5.66 -23.90 8.53
C ARG A 39 5.41 -24.67 7.24
N GLY A 40 4.28 -24.44 6.59
CA GLY A 40 3.96 -25.04 5.31
C GLY A 40 4.87 -24.58 4.19
N ILE A 41 5.17 -23.28 4.09
CA ILE A 41 6.17 -22.76 3.13
C ILE A 41 7.52 -23.43 3.35
N ALA A 42 8.00 -23.53 4.60
CA ALA A 42 9.28 -24.19 4.89
C ALA A 42 9.29 -25.67 4.48
N ARG A 43 8.19 -26.40 4.73
CA ARG A 43 8.03 -27.80 4.29
C ARG A 43 8.02 -27.92 2.76
N ILE A 44 7.33 -27.01 2.08
CA ILE A 44 7.26 -26.97 0.61
C ILE A 44 8.63 -26.67 0.03
N ALA A 45 9.32 -25.63 0.51
CA ALA A 45 10.68 -25.28 0.08
C ALA A 45 11.62 -26.48 0.21
N LYS A 46 11.64 -27.15 1.38
CA LYS A 46 12.45 -28.36 1.60
C LYS A 46 12.06 -29.52 0.68
N LYS A 47 10.76 -29.75 0.46
CA LYS A 47 10.25 -30.81 -0.42
C LYS A 47 10.72 -30.64 -1.87
N TYR A 48 10.81 -29.40 -2.33
CA TYR A 48 11.26 -29.06 -3.68
C TYR A 48 12.74 -28.66 -3.74
N GLN A 49 13.50 -29.02 -2.71
CA GLN A 49 14.95 -28.86 -2.62
C GLN A 49 15.44 -27.41 -2.72
N ALA A 50 14.58 -26.43 -2.41
CA ALA A 50 15.03 -25.07 -2.18
C ALA A 50 15.83 -25.04 -0.87
N GLY A 51 17.07 -24.55 -0.92
CA GLY A 51 17.97 -24.48 0.23
C GLY A 51 17.60 -23.38 1.23
N GLU A 52 16.85 -22.38 0.78
CA GLU A 52 16.47 -21.21 1.55
C GLU A 52 15.15 -20.60 1.05
N VAL A 53 14.67 -19.58 1.75
CA VAL A 53 13.59 -18.70 1.30
C VAL A 53 14.03 -17.25 1.49
N HIS A 54 13.59 -16.37 0.60
CA HIS A 54 13.98 -14.96 0.61
C HIS A 54 12.78 -14.07 0.97
N LEU A 55 12.97 -13.16 1.94
CA LEU A 55 11.97 -12.16 2.34
C LEU A 55 12.15 -10.88 1.50
N THR A 56 11.12 -10.50 0.77
CA THR A 56 11.19 -9.41 -0.19
C THR A 56 10.78 -8.06 0.40
N THR A 57 11.22 -6.98 -0.25
CA THR A 57 10.79 -5.60 0.06
C THR A 57 9.30 -5.34 -0.21
N ARG A 58 8.61 -6.26 -0.90
CA ARG A 58 7.16 -6.22 -1.15
C ARG A 58 6.36 -7.02 -0.13
N GLN A 59 6.96 -7.36 1.03
CA GLN A 59 6.31 -8.12 2.09
C GLN A 59 5.79 -9.48 1.60
N THR A 60 6.57 -10.15 0.77
CA THR A 60 6.29 -11.53 0.34
C THR A 60 7.53 -12.41 0.45
N ILE A 61 7.34 -13.72 0.35
CA ILE A 61 8.38 -14.76 0.39
C ILE A 61 8.64 -15.26 -1.03
N GLU A 62 9.91 -15.53 -1.30
CA GLU A 62 10.39 -16.22 -2.51
C GLU A 62 11.00 -17.57 -2.15
N ILE A 63 10.74 -18.56 -3.01
CA ILE A 63 11.33 -19.89 -2.97
C ILE A 63 12.21 -20.02 -4.23
N PRO A 64 13.52 -19.74 -4.13
CA PRO A 64 14.45 -19.80 -5.25
C PRO A 64 14.84 -21.24 -5.60
N HIS A 65 15.49 -21.40 -6.75
CA HIS A 65 16.17 -22.61 -7.20
C HIS A 65 15.25 -23.84 -7.31
N VAL A 66 13.99 -23.65 -7.68
CA VAL A 66 13.07 -24.78 -7.90
C VAL A 66 13.03 -25.17 -9.38
N ASP A 67 13.00 -26.47 -9.64
CA ASP A 67 12.90 -27.04 -11.00
C ASP A 67 11.58 -26.59 -11.66
N HIS A 68 11.70 -25.93 -12.81
CA HIS A 68 10.57 -25.40 -13.58
C HIS A 68 9.57 -26.50 -14.03
N ARG A 69 9.99 -27.76 -14.09
CA ARG A 69 9.13 -28.91 -14.46
C ARG A 69 8.18 -29.29 -13.33
N LEU A 70 8.47 -28.89 -12.10
CA LEU A 70 7.67 -29.19 -10.91
C LEU A 70 6.64 -28.10 -10.57
N LEU A 71 6.60 -27.02 -11.34
CA LEU A 71 5.73 -25.86 -11.12
C LEU A 71 4.27 -26.20 -10.80
N ALA A 72 3.66 -27.14 -11.53
CA ALA A 72 2.27 -27.53 -11.29
C ALA A 72 2.06 -28.19 -9.92
N LYS A 73 3.04 -28.96 -9.43
CA LYS A 73 2.99 -29.58 -8.11
C LYS A 73 3.22 -28.53 -7.01
N ILE A 74 4.21 -27.65 -7.20
CA ILE A 74 4.52 -26.56 -6.27
C ILE A 74 3.31 -25.63 -6.11
N ALA A 75 2.71 -25.21 -7.21
CA ALA A 75 1.52 -24.34 -7.21
C ALA A 75 0.35 -24.97 -6.44
N ARG A 76 0.17 -26.29 -6.56
CA ARG A 76 -0.88 -27.03 -5.85
C ARG A 76 -0.61 -27.07 -4.35
N ASP A 77 0.61 -27.38 -3.94
CA ASP A 77 0.99 -27.44 -2.53
C ASP A 77 0.92 -26.07 -1.86
N LEU A 78 1.38 -25.02 -2.55
CA LEU A 78 1.27 -23.63 -2.11
C LEU A 78 -0.19 -23.18 -1.97
N SER A 79 -1.05 -23.54 -2.93
CA SER A 79 -2.49 -23.27 -2.84
C SER A 79 -3.14 -23.99 -1.65
N LYS A 80 -2.78 -25.26 -1.39
CA LYS A 80 -3.26 -26.02 -0.22
C LYS A 80 -2.79 -25.40 1.10
N ASN A 81 -1.61 -24.80 1.11
CA ASN A 81 -1.09 -24.07 2.26
C ASN A 81 -1.79 -22.71 2.48
N GLY A 82 -2.59 -22.23 1.52
CA GLY A 82 -3.16 -20.88 1.57
C GLY A 82 -2.15 -19.78 1.26
N THR A 83 -1.05 -20.11 0.58
CA THR A 83 -0.01 -19.16 0.14
C THR A 83 0.24 -19.35 -1.36
N PRO A 84 -0.76 -19.10 -2.23
CA PRO A 84 -0.67 -19.40 -3.66
C PRO A 84 0.42 -18.57 -4.35
N ILE A 85 0.74 -18.92 -5.59
CA ILE A 85 1.69 -18.16 -6.42
C ILE A 85 1.23 -16.71 -6.56
N GLY A 86 2.19 -15.81 -6.39
CA GLY A 86 2.03 -14.37 -6.46
C GLY A 86 2.03 -13.82 -7.89
N SER A 87 2.27 -12.52 -8.00
CA SER A 87 2.41 -11.77 -9.26
C SER A 87 3.65 -10.89 -9.20
N GLU A 88 4.31 -10.72 -10.35
CA GLU A 88 5.54 -9.90 -10.47
C GLU A 88 5.77 -9.35 -11.89
N ARG A 89 4.86 -9.56 -12.84
CA ARG A 89 4.95 -8.99 -14.19
C ARG A 89 4.18 -7.67 -14.27
N ASP A 90 3.71 -7.30 -15.45
CA ASP A 90 2.78 -6.18 -15.63
C ASP A 90 1.38 -6.57 -15.14
N GLU A 91 1.29 -6.65 -13.82
CA GLU A 91 0.11 -7.03 -13.05
C GLU A 91 -0.04 -6.11 -11.84
N ILE A 92 -1.17 -6.20 -11.15
CA ILE A 92 -1.26 -5.74 -9.76
C ILE A 92 -0.48 -6.73 -8.89
N VAL A 93 0.65 -6.27 -8.36
CA VAL A 93 1.54 -7.07 -7.49
C VAL A 93 1.11 -7.04 -6.03
N ASN A 94 1.79 -7.84 -5.20
CA ASN A 94 1.49 -7.95 -3.76
C ASN A 94 1.32 -6.57 -3.11
N ILE A 95 0.24 -6.37 -2.35
CA ILE A 95 -0.07 -5.10 -1.68
C ILE A 95 0.67 -5.06 -0.33
N THR A 96 1.43 -3.98 -0.11
CA THR A 96 2.16 -3.79 1.16
C THR A 96 1.40 -2.89 2.10
N ALA A 97 1.42 -3.22 3.38
CA ALA A 97 0.84 -2.40 4.43
C ALA A 97 1.75 -2.36 5.67
N CYS A 98 1.74 -1.24 6.38
CA CYS A 98 2.31 -1.20 7.73
C CYS A 98 1.39 -1.96 8.71
N PRO A 99 1.80 -2.13 9.98
CA PRO A 99 0.95 -2.78 10.97
C PRO A 99 -0.42 -2.11 11.19
N GLY A 100 -0.55 -0.81 10.91
CA GLY A 100 -1.82 -0.11 11.10
C GLY A 100 -2.29 -0.10 12.56
N THR A 101 -3.60 0.11 12.74
CA THR A 101 -4.27 0.17 14.05
C THR A 101 -4.26 -1.17 14.80
N ASP A 102 -3.86 -2.26 14.16
CA ASP A 102 -3.69 -3.58 14.79
C ASP A 102 -2.69 -3.53 15.97
N ARG A 103 -1.56 -2.81 15.80
CA ARG A 103 -0.51 -2.76 16.84
C ARG A 103 0.43 -1.56 16.79
N CYS A 104 0.29 -0.64 15.85
CA CYS A 104 1.14 0.55 15.82
C CYS A 104 0.48 1.71 16.58
N LYS A 105 1.15 2.21 17.61
CA LYS A 105 0.63 3.35 18.39
C LYS A 105 0.41 4.62 17.57
N TYR A 106 1.12 4.80 16.45
CA TYR A 106 0.99 6.00 15.60
C TYR A 106 -0.03 5.86 14.48
N ALA A 107 -0.72 4.72 14.36
CA ALA A 107 -1.61 4.47 13.25
C ALA A 107 -2.89 5.28 13.34
N ASN A 108 -3.29 5.88 12.22
CA ASN A 108 -4.55 6.62 12.10
C ASN A 108 -5.64 5.80 11.40
N ILE A 109 -5.28 4.79 10.61
CA ILE A 109 -6.20 3.95 9.83
C ILE A 109 -5.83 2.47 9.91
N ASP A 110 -6.80 1.58 9.71
CA ASP A 110 -6.54 0.14 9.51
C ASP A 110 -5.99 -0.11 8.09
N THR A 111 -4.69 -0.37 8.01
CA THR A 111 -4.03 -0.71 6.75
C THR A 111 -4.05 -2.19 6.41
N ILE A 112 -4.16 -3.09 7.39
CA ILE A 112 -4.14 -4.54 7.14
C ILE A 112 -5.49 -4.98 6.58
N GLY A 113 -6.60 -4.53 7.17
CA GLY A 113 -7.94 -4.76 6.64
C GLY A 113 -8.09 -4.18 5.23
N LEU A 114 -7.67 -2.93 5.03
CA LEU A 114 -7.69 -2.29 3.71
C LEU A 114 -6.86 -3.06 2.66
N ALA A 115 -5.65 -3.53 3.03
CA ALA A 115 -4.82 -4.33 2.13
C ALA A 115 -5.51 -5.63 1.71
N ARG A 116 -6.16 -6.34 2.64
CA ARG A 116 -6.89 -7.58 2.36
C ARG A 116 -8.09 -7.34 1.44
N THR A 117 -8.84 -6.26 1.68
CA THR A 117 -9.96 -5.87 0.82
C THR A 117 -9.48 -5.57 -0.59
N LEU A 118 -8.47 -4.73 -0.77
CA LEU A 118 -7.91 -4.43 -2.09
C LEU A 118 -7.34 -5.67 -2.77
N ASP A 119 -6.60 -6.51 -2.03
CA ASP A 119 -5.99 -7.73 -2.55
C ASP A 119 -7.06 -8.71 -3.06
N SER A 120 -8.15 -8.92 -2.32
CA SER A 120 -9.25 -9.79 -2.76
C SER A 120 -9.92 -9.31 -4.06
N ARG A 121 -9.94 -8.00 -4.32
CA ARG A 121 -10.61 -7.40 -5.49
C ARG A 121 -9.71 -7.18 -6.69
N LEU A 122 -8.41 -6.94 -6.46
CA LEU A 122 -7.51 -6.38 -7.47
C LEU A 122 -6.29 -7.26 -7.78
N PHE A 123 -5.86 -8.10 -6.85
CA PHE A 123 -4.61 -8.84 -6.99
C PHE A 123 -4.52 -9.66 -8.29
N GLY A 124 -3.38 -9.63 -8.96
CA GLY A 124 -3.09 -10.48 -10.11
C GLY A 124 -3.84 -10.12 -11.39
N LYS A 125 -4.55 -8.98 -11.43
CA LYS A 125 -5.09 -8.44 -12.68
C LYS A 125 -3.94 -8.06 -13.61
N GLU A 126 -4.00 -8.52 -14.85
CA GLU A 126 -3.09 -8.08 -15.92
C GLU A 126 -3.30 -6.60 -16.21
N MET A 127 -2.18 -5.91 -16.41
CA MET A 127 -2.14 -4.46 -16.58
C MET A 127 -1.21 -4.08 -17.72
N PRO A 128 -1.41 -2.91 -18.35
CA PRO A 128 -0.42 -2.40 -19.31
C PRO A 128 0.93 -2.10 -18.65
N VAL A 129 0.95 -1.85 -17.34
CA VAL A 129 2.13 -1.54 -16.53
C VAL A 129 2.05 -2.27 -15.19
N LYS A 130 3.19 -2.67 -14.62
CA LYS A 130 3.25 -3.15 -13.23
C LYS A 130 2.69 -2.11 -12.24
N VAL A 131 1.71 -2.50 -11.43
CA VAL A 131 1.07 -1.62 -10.43
C VAL A 131 1.41 -2.08 -9.02
N ARG A 132 2.16 -1.26 -8.28
CA ARG A 132 2.44 -1.45 -6.84
C ARG A 132 1.50 -0.57 -6.02
N ILE A 133 0.81 -1.19 -5.06
CA ILE A 133 -0.04 -0.51 -4.08
C ILE A 133 0.64 -0.58 -2.72
N ALA A 134 0.80 0.56 -2.05
CA ALA A 134 1.40 0.64 -0.72
C ALA A 134 0.58 1.48 0.24
N LEU A 135 0.31 0.94 1.43
CA LEU A 135 -0.53 1.54 2.45
C LEU A 135 0.29 1.84 3.70
N SER A 136 0.22 3.07 4.21
CA SER A 136 0.79 3.47 5.50
C SER A 136 -0.29 4.15 6.34
N ALA A 137 -0.36 3.78 7.62
CA ALA A 137 -1.43 4.24 8.49
C ALA A 137 -1.25 5.68 8.97
N CYS A 138 -0.06 6.26 8.79
CA CYS A 138 0.25 7.63 9.18
C CYS A 138 1.33 8.22 8.25
N PRO A 139 1.60 9.53 8.35
CA PRO A 139 2.61 10.22 7.55
C PRO A 139 4.06 9.74 7.73
N TYR A 140 4.36 8.89 8.72
CA TYR A 140 5.68 8.25 8.84
C TYR A 140 5.98 7.28 7.69
N ALA A 141 4.98 6.89 6.90
CA ALA A 141 5.18 6.32 5.57
C ALA A 141 6.08 5.06 5.56
N CYS A 142 5.92 4.14 6.53
CA CYS A 142 6.76 2.94 6.68
C CYS A 142 6.81 2.03 5.42
N THR A 143 5.79 2.09 4.54
CA THR A 143 5.77 1.36 3.26
C THR A 143 6.14 2.22 2.05
N SER A 144 6.52 3.48 2.29
CA SER A 144 6.82 4.50 1.29
C SER A 144 5.70 4.65 0.23
N PRO A 145 4.43 4.90 0.63
CA PRO A 145 3.28 4.98 -0.28
C PRO A 145 3.51 5.89 -1.48
N ILE A 146 4.09 7.09 -1.26
CA ILE A 146 4.38 8.06 -2.32
C ILE A 146 5.40 7.57 -3.36
N LEU A 147 6.14 6.49 -3.11
CA LEU A 147 7.12 5.91 -4.04
C LEU A 147 6.57 4.70 -4.81
N ASN A 148 5.27 4.44 -4.75
CA ASN A 148 4.60 3.37 -5.47
C ASN A 148 3.57 3.93 -6.46
N GLU A 149 3.16 3.13 -7.45
CA GLU A 149 2.21 3.58 -8.47
C GLU A 149 0.92 4.10 -7.84
N ILE A 150 0.47 3.47 -6.75
CA ILE A 150 -0.64 3.92 -5.92
C ILE A 150 -0.21 3.85 -4.44
N GLY A 151 -0.34 4.97 -3.74
CA GLY A 151 -0.04 5.10 -2.32
C GLY A 151 -1.27 5.52 -1.54
N VAL A 152 -1.43 5.00 -0.32
CA VAL A 152 -2.43 5.45 0.65
C VAL A 152 -1.74 5.82 1.96
N THR A 153 -2.03 7.01 2.49
CA THR A 153 -1.50 7.50 3.76
C THR A 153 -2.64 7.94 4.67
N GLY A 154 -2.73 7.37 5.87
CA GLY A 154 -3.69 7.84 6.88
C GLY A 154 -3.28 9.18 7.48
N ARG A 155 -4.23 10.10 7.64
CA ARG A 155 -4.04 11.41 8.25
C ARG A 155 -5.18 11.67 9.23
N ILE A 156 -4.91 12.40 10.31
CA ILE A 156 -5.95 12.92 11.22
C ILE A 156 -5.67 14.38 11.50
N LYS A 157 -6.73 15.19 11.53
CA LYS A 157 -6.63 16.59 11.92
C LYS A 157 -6.86 16.72 13.43
N PRO A 158 -5.85 17.19 14.19
CA PRO A 158 -6.02 17.45 15.62
C PRO A 158 -6.94 18.65 15.86
N VAL A 159 -7.98 18.46 16.66
CA VAL A 159 -8.93 19.51 17.05
C VAL A 159 -8.54 20.05 18.43
N ARG A 160 -8.51 21.38 18.53
CA ARG A 160 -8.21 22.13 19.76
C ARG A 160 -9.44 22.90 20.19
N THR A 161 -10.10 22.43 21.24
CA THR A 161 -11.26 23.13 21.80
C THR A 161 -10.80 24.37 22.58
N PRO A 162 -11.30 25.57 22.24
CA PRO A 162 -10.96 26.79 22.96
C PRO A 162 -11.24 26.66 24.46
N GLY A 163 -10.32 27.15 25.29
CA GLY A 163 -10.48 27.19 26.76
C GLY A 163 -10.17 25.89 27.50
N LEU A 164 -9.99 24.75 26.83
CA LEU A 164 -9.65 23.48 27.51
C LEU A 164 -8.14 23.30 27.74
N CYS A 165 -7.31 23.84 26.86
CA CYS A 165 -5.86 23.61 26.89
C CYS A 165 -5.20 24.16 28.17
N THR A 166 -4.39 23.34 28.84
CA THR A 166 -3.65 23.71 30.06
C THR A 166 -2.30 24.39 29.79
N GLY A 167 -1.85 24.45 28.54
CA GLY A 167 -0.58 25.08 28.18
C GLY A 167 0.69 24.33 28.60
N CYS A 168 0.59 23.05 29.02
CA CYS A 168 1.72 22.27 29.54
C CYS A 168 2.90 22.04 28.57
N GLY A 169 2.70 22.24 27.26
CA GLY A 169 3.79 22.17 26.28
C GLY A 169 4.13 20.76 25.76
N THR A 170 3.57 19.68 26.30
CA THR A 170 3.91 18.31 25.85
C THR A 170 3.74 18.11 24.34
N CYS A 171 2.66 18.62 23.75
CA CYS A 171 2.45 18.52 22.31
C CYS A 171 3.52 19.24 21.46
N VAL A 172 4.19 20.28 22.00
CA VAL A 172 5.32 20.97 21.35
C VAL A 172 6.53 20.06 21.32
N GLU A 173 6.88 19.45 22.47
CA GLU A 173 8.03 18.53 22.60
C GLU A 173 7.93 17.32 21.65
N TYR A 174 6.73 16.78 21.47
CA TYR A 174 6.52 15.62 20.61
C TYR A 174 6.35 15.98 19.12
N CYS A 175 6.20 17.26 18.77
CA CYS A 175 5.99 17.68 17.38
C CYS A 175 7.32 17.78 16.61
N LYS A 176 7.66 16.74 15.85
CA LYS A 176 8.88 16.69 15.04
C LYS A 176 8.92 17.70 13.88
N GLU A 177 7.75 18.15 13.43
CA GLU A 177 7.65 19.19 12.38
C GLU A 177 7.80 20.61 12.95
N CYS A 178 7.94 20.74 14.27
CA CYS A 178 7.94 22.03 14.97
C CYS A 178 6.74 22.92 14.57
N ALA A 179 5.60 22.28 14.30
CA ALA A 179 4.37 22.92 13.88
C ALA A 179 3.56 23.48 15.06
N ILE A 180 3.92 23.16 16.31
CA ILE A 180 3.13 23.53 17.49
C ILE A 180 3.92 24.53 18.33
N SER A 181 3.24 25.55 18.85
CA SER A 181 3.78 26.52 19.80
C SER A 181 2.79 26.81 20.92
N ILE A 182 3.25 27.22 22.10
CA ILE A 182 2.37 27.74 23.16
C ILE A 182 2.36 29.26 23.10
N ARG A 183 1.17 29.86 23.03
CA ARG A 183 0.96 31.31 23.06
C ARG A 183 -0.13 31.61 24.08
N ASN A 184 0.10 32.53 25.02
CA ASN A 184 -0.87 32.88 26.06
C ASN A 184 -1.45 31.67 26.82
N GLY A 185 -0.61 30.66 27.12
CA GLY A 185 -1.02 29.45 27.83
C GLY A 185 -1.85 28.45 27.00
N ILE A 186 -2.04 28.66 25.69
CA ILE A 186 -2.76 27.74 24.81
C ILE A 186 -1.87 27.25 23.66
N SER A 187 -2.08 26.00 23.24
CA SER A 187 -1.35 25.44 22.09
C SER A 187 -1.93 25.94 20.76
N TYR A 188 -1.05 26.35 19.85
CA TYR A 188 -1.35 26.79 18.50
C TYR A 188 -0.64 25.91 17.48
N VAL A 189 -1.26 25.62 16.34
CA VAL A 189 -0.67 24.85 15.24
C VAL A 189 -0.47 25.74 14.02
N ASP A 190 0.74 25.71 13.49
CA ASP A 190 1.08 26.19 12.17
C ASP A 190 0.68 25.12 11.13
N GLU A 191 -0.46 25.35 10.46
CA GLU A 191 -0.99 24.41 9.46
C GLU A 191 -0.05 24.22 8.26
N SER A 192 0.84 25.18 7.98
CA SER A 192 1.80 25.06 6.87
C SER A 192 2.91 24.02 7.12
N LYS A 193 3.15 23.67 8.39
CA LYS A 193 4.14 22.67 8.81
C LYS A 193 3.50 21.36 9.27
N CYS A 194 2.24 21.40 9.66
CA CYS A 194 1.56 20.23 10.20
C CYS A 194 1.32 19.18 9.10
N ILE A 195 1.91 17.99 9.26
CA ILE A 195 1.70 16.87 8.33
C ILE A 195 0.50 15.99 8.68
N LEU A 196 -0.35 16.40 9.64
CA LEU A 196 -1.55 15.67 10.08
C LEU A 196 -1.25 14.26 10.62
N CYS A 197 -0.13 14.12 11.36
CA CYS A 197 0.31 12.83 11.92
C CYS A 197 -0.42 12.40 13.19
N GLY A 198 -1.12 13.32 13.88
CA GLY A 198 -1.89 12.99 15.08
C GLY A 198 -1.08 12.81 16.37
N VAL A 199 0.25 12.82 16.32
CA VAL A 199 1.12 12.56 17.48
C VAL A 199 0.81 13.50 18.65
N CYS A 200 0.47 14.76 18.38
CA CYS A 200 0.15 15.71 19.44
C CYS A 200 -1.07 15.30 20.27
N VAL A 201 -2.07 14.67 19.64
CA VAL A 201 -3.28 14.16 20.30
C VAL A 201 -2.89 13.04 21.25
N GLN A 202 -2.16 12.05 20.74
CA GLN A 202 -1.70 10.89 21.51
C GLN A 202 -0.77 11.25 22.66
N SER A 203 0.00 12.34 22.51
CA SER A 203 0.93 12.81 23.53
C SER A 203 0.28 13.68 24.60
N CYS A 204 -1.00 14.06 24.47
CA CYS A 204 -1.64 14.95 25.43
C CYS A 204 -1.86 14.22 26.77
N PRO A 205 -1.19 14.63 27.86
CA PRO A 205 -1.28 13.90 29.14
C PRO A 205 -2.64 14.09 29.84
N PHE A 206 -3.49 14.97 29.32
CA PHE A 206 -4.79 15.32 29.86
C PHE A 206 -5.94 14.95 28.92
N ASP A 207 -5.64 14.32 27.78
CA ASP A 207 -6.63 13.92 26.76
C ASP A 207 -7.56 15.07 26.28
N LEU A 208 -7.04 16.30 26.26
CA LEU A 208 -7.79 17.52 25.92
C LEU A 208 -7.83 17.80 24.41
N LEU A 209 -6.96 17.14 23.65
CA LEU A 209 -6.95 17.22 22.20
C LEU A 209 -7.81 16.10 21.64
N THR A 210 -8.72 16.44 20.74
CA THR A 210 -9.52 15.47 20.00
C THR A 210 -9.06 15.40 18.55
N THR A 211 -9.68 14.54 17.76
CA THR A 211 -9.41 14.41 16.32
C THR A 211 -10.70 14.56 15.53
N GLU A 212 -10.61 15.09 14.32
CA GLU A 212 -11.59 14.77 13.29
C GLU A 212 -11.52 13.28 12.93
N ASP A 213 -12.44 12.81 12.10
CA ASP A 213 -12.37 11.46 11.55
C ASP A 213 -11.07 11.25 10.76
N ALA A 214 -10.63 9.99 10.67
CA ALA A 214 -9.43 9.65 9.92
C ALA A 214 -9.68 9.82 8.42
N HIS A 215 -8.71 10.41 7.73
CA HIS A 215 -8.75 10.62 6.28
C HIS A 215 -7.67 9.81 5.59
N TYR A 216 -7.94 9.41 4.35
CA TYR A 216 -7.07 8.61 3.51
C TYR A 216 -6.56 9.47 2.36
N LEU A 217 -5.31 9.91 2.43
CA LEU A 217 -4.65 10.55 1.30
C LEU A 217 -4.24 9.48 0.27
N ILE A 218 -4.73 9.63 -0.96
CA ILE A 218 -4.35 8.81 -2.10
C ILE A 218 -3.34 9.56 -2.96
N THR A 219 -2.21 8.93 -3.25
CA THR A 219 -1.18 9.44 -4.17
C THR A 219 -1.00 8.52 -5.37
N VAL A 220 -0.72 9.06 -6.55
CA VAL A 220 -0.57 8.27 -7.79
C VAL A 220 0.69 8.65 -8.55
N GLY A 221 1.31 7.68 -9.21
CA GLY A 221 2.45 7.90 -10.10
C GLY A 221 3.79 7.94 -9.39
N GLY A 222 3.89 7.41 -8.18
CA GLY A 222 5.18 7.19 -7.53
C GLY A 222 5.93 6.03 -8.16
N ARG A 223 7.27 6.06 -8.12
CA ARG A 223 8.09 4.89 -8.46
C ARG A 223 9.44 4.88 -7.76
N ARG A 224 9.93 3.67 -7.50
CA ARG A 224 11.33 3.37 -7.17
C ARG A 224 12.09 2.92 -8.42
N GLY A 225 13.41 2.81 -8.33
CA GLY A 225 14.26 2.25 -9.38
C GLY A 225 15.25 3.26 -9.95
N ARG A 226 15.65 3.07 -11.23
CA ARG A 226 16.70 3.85 -11.91
C ARG A 226 16.46 5.36 -11.89
N HIS A 227 15.19 5.78 -12.04
CA HIS A 227 14.77 7.18 -12.00
C HIS A 227 13.59 7.32 -11.02
N PRO A 228 13.85 7.45 -9.71
CA PRO A 228 12.78 7.61 -8.72
C PRO A 228 11.93 8.86 -9.02
N LYS A 229 10.62 8.73 -8.84
CA LYS A 229 9.68 9.87 -8.91
C LYS A 229 8.71 9.77 -7.73
N LEU A 230 8.39 10.92 -7.15
CA LEU A 230 7.37 11.03 -6.12
C LEU A 230 5.99 10.96 -6.77
N GLY A 231 5.08 10.24 -6.13
CA GLY A 231 3.66 10.25 -6.44
C GLY A 231 3.06 11.61 -6.12
N ARG A 232 2.03 11.97 -6.88
CA ARG A 232 1.32 13.23 -6.75
C ARG A 232 0.02 13.02 -5.97
N GLU A 233 -0.35 13.98 -5.15
CA GLU A 233 -1.58 13.92 -4.35
C GLU A 233 -2.82 13.97 -5.25
N LEU A 234 -3.59 12.89 -5.22
CA LEU A 234 -4.82 12.77 -5.99
C LEU A 234 -5.99 13.36 -5.22
N VAL A 235 -6.31 12.78 -4.05
CA VAL A 235 -7.50 13.13 -3.27
C VAL A 235 -7.37 12.63 -1.84
N GLU A 236 -8.04 13.30 -0.90
CA GLU A 236 -8.29 12.81 0.45
C GLU A 236 -9.76 12.37 0.58
N VAL A 237 -10.00 11.21 1.17
CA VAL A 237 -11.35 10.65 1.39
C VAL A 237 -11.54 10.27 2.85
N ALA A 238 -12.79 10.19 3.31
CA ALA A 238 -13.11 9.97 4.72
C ALA A 238 -13.18 8.48 5.10
N THR A 239 -13.46 7.60 4.14
CA THR A 239 -13.73 6.18 4.44
C THR A 239 -12.83 5.20 3.68
N ALA A 240 -12.69 4.00 4.24
CA ALA A 240 -11.99 2.89 3.59
C ALA A 240 -12.72 2.45 2.31
N GLU A 241 -14.05 2.49 2.32
CA GLU A 241 -14.91 2.11 1.20
C GLU A 241 -14.71 3.05 0.01
N GLU A 242 -14.69 4.37 0.24
CA GLU A 242 -14.36 5.36 -0.78
C GLU A 242 -12.94 5.17 -1.28
N THR A 243 -11.98 4.88 -0.39
CA THR A 243 -10.59 4.61 -0.76
C THR A 243 -10.51 3.44 -1.75
N VAL A 244 -11.21 2.34 -1.47
CA VAL A 244 -11.27 1.19 -2.36
C VAL A 244 -11.91 1.56 -3.71
N ALA A 245 -13.02 2.31 -3.70
CA ALA A 245 -13.70 2.72 -4.92
C ALA A 245 -12.83 3.62 -5.82
N ILE A 246 -12.09 4.57 -5.24
CA ILE A 246 -11.16 5.41 -5.99
C ILE A 246 -10.00 4.59 -6.55
N ILE A 247 -9.43 3.67 -5.78
CA ILE A 247 -8.34 2.80 -6.27
C ILE A 247 -8.82 1.91 -7.41
N GLU A 248 -10.02 1.34 -7.33
CA GLU A 248 -10.62 0.56 -8.42
C GLU A 248 -10.76 1.39 -9.71
N ARG A 249 -11.12 2.67 -9.59
CA ARG A 249 -11.22 3.59 -10.72
C ARG A 249 -9.87 3.94 -11.32
N ILE A 250 -8.86 4.21 -10.48
CA ILE A 250 -7.47 4.41 -10.94
C ILE A 250 -6.99 3.17 -11.71
N VAL A 251 -7.21 1.98 -11.14
CA VAL A 251 -6.87 0.69 -11.76
C VAL A 251 -7.58 0.51 -13.10
N TYR A 252 -8.88 0.81 -13.17
CA TYR A 252 -9.63 0.74 -14.41
C TYR A 252 -9.11 1.72 -15.47
N TRP A 253 -8.79 2.95 -15.06
CA TRP A 253 -8.20 3.95 -15.93
C TRP A 253 -6.85 3.49 -16.49
N ILE A 254 -5.96 2.97 -15.62
CA ILE A 254 -4.66 2.43 -16.02
C ILE A 254 -4.87 1.30 -17.04
N TYR A 255 -5.77 0.36 -16.76
CA TYR A 255 -6.06 -0.76 -17.64
C TYR A 255 -6.54 -0.30 -19.04
N ARG A 256 -7.34 0.77 -19.11
CA ARG A 256 -7.94 1.25 -20.36
C ARG A 256 -7.06 2.20 -21.17
N ARG A 257 -6.22 3.00 -20.50
CA ARG A 257 -5.53 4.15 -21.13
C ARG A 257 -4.01 4.11 -21.03
N ALA A 258 -3.43 3.34 -20.10
CA ALA A 258 -1.98 3.25 -20.02
C ALA A 258 -1.39 2.40 -21.15
N TRP A 259 -0.16 2.72 -21.55
CA TRP A 259 0.58 2.04 -22.61
C TRP A 259 1.63 1.08 -22.04
N SER A 260 1.79 -0.08 -22.66
CA SER A 260 2.83 -1.04 -22.29
C SER A 260 4.23 -0.55 -22.67
N GLY A 261 5.24 -1.03 -21.92
CA GLY A 261 6.65 -0.69 -22.16
C GLY A 261 7.08 0.69 -21.66
N ARG A 262 6.16 1.49 -21.10
CA ARG A 262 6.47 2.78 -20.45
C ARG A 262 5.98 2.77 -19.00
N LEU A 263 6.64 3.55 -18.15
CA LEU A 263 6.29 3.64 -16.73
C LEU A 263 5.13 4.61 -16.51
N LEU A 264 4.20 4.28 -15.60
CA LEU A 264 2.99 5.06 -15.34
C LEU A 264 3.26 6.55 -15.08
N SER A 265 4.30 6.86 -14.31
CA SER A 265 4.66 8.24 -13.99
C SER A 265 5.00 9.10 -15.19
N ASP A 266 5.72 8.56 -16.18
CA ASP A 266 6.06 9.31 -17.39
C ASP A 266 4.82 9.50 -18.27
N GLN A 267 3.91 8.52 -18.29
CA GLN A 267 2.66 8.64 -19.03
C GLN A 267 1.73 9.70 -18.43
N LEU A 268 1.67 9.80 -17.09
CA LEU A 268 0.91 10.83 -16.39
C LEU A 268 1.50 12.24 -16.59
N ASP A 269 2.80 12.35 -16.91
CA ASP A 269 3.40 13.63 -17.28
C ASP A 269 2.96 14.04 -18.70
N ASP A 270 2.96 13.10 -19.65
CA ASP A 270 2.52 13.32 -21.03
C ASP A 270 1.02 13.68 -21.12
N ILE A 271 0.19 13.01 -20.33
CA ILE A 271 -1.29 13.19 -20.32
C ILE A 271 -1.72 14.42 -19.51
N ASN A 272 -0.80 15.03 -18.76
CA ASN A 272 -1.06 16.00 -17.69
C ASN A 272 -1.84 15.39 -16.51
N PHE A 273 -1.21 15.40 -15.33
CA PHE A 273 -1.77 14.84 -14.11
C PHE A 273 -3.06 15.51 -13.66
N ASP A 274 -3.25 16.81 -13.91
CA ASP A 274 -4.47 17.51 -13.51
C ASP A 274 -5.68 17.06 -14.34
N ALA A 275 -5.45 16.73 -15.62
CA ALA A 275 -6.49 16.15 -16.47
C ALA A 275 -6.87 14.75 -15.99
N PHE A 276 -5.88 13.91 -15.66
CA PHE A 276 -6.11 12.60 -15.02
C PHE A 276 -6.89 12.74 -13.70
N LYS A 277 -6.46 13.65 -12.81
CA LYS A 277 -7.11 13.90 -11.53
C LYS A 277 -8.56 14.32 -11.71
N LYS A 278 -8.85 15.21 -12.66
CA LYS A 278 -10.21 15.65 -12.97
C LYS A 278 -11.08 14.47 -13.42
N GLU A 279 -10.59 13.64 -14.35
CA GLU A 279 -11.31 12.46 -14.85
C GLU A 279 -11.63 11.46 -13.72
N ILE A 280 -10.66 11.16 -12.85
CA ILE A 280 -10.87 10.26 -11.72
C ILE A 280 -11.83 10.86 -10.68
N LEU A 281 -11.99 12.18 -10.60
CA LEU A 281 -12.89 12.82 -9.63
C LEU A 281 -14.29 13.12 -10.18
N GLU A 282 -14.46 13.28 -11.49
CA GLU A 282 -15.76 13.59 -12.11
C GLU A 282 -16.81 12.49 -11.89
N ASP A 283 -16.48 11.20 -12.01
CA ASP A 283 -17.44 10.13 -11.67
C ASP A 283 -17.60 9.87 -10.15
N VAL A 284 -16.97 10.65 -9.26
CA VAL A 284 -17.29 10.57 -7.81
C VAL A 284 -18.63 11.26 -7.54
N LYS A 285 -18.95 12.32 -8.28
CA LYS A 285 -20.12 13.17 -8.04
C LYS A 285 -21.44 12.59 -8.58
N THR A 286 -21.43 11.41 -9.21
CA THR A 286 -22.60 10.82 -9.89
C THR A 286 -23.27 9.66 -9.14
N LYS A 287 -22.90 9.38 -7.88
CA LYS A 287 -23.73 8.54 -6.99
C LYS A 287 -24.57 9.41 -6.06
N PRO A 288 -25.86 9.67 -6.36
CA PRO A 288 -26.79 10.13 -5.34
C PRO A 288 -27.03 8.98 -4.35
N GLU A 289 -27.03 9.32 -3.07
CA GLU A 289 -27.53 8.47 -1.98
C GLU A 289 -28.89 7.88 -2.38
N LYS A 290 -28.99 6.55 -2.33
CA LYS A 290 -30.24 5.80 -2.32
C LYS A 290 -30.11 4.63 -1.37
#